data_AF-A0A1J9PTP6-F1
#
_entry.id   AF-A0A1J9PTP6-F1
#
_cell.length_a   1.000
_cell.length_b   1.000
_cell.length_c   1.000
_cell.angle_alpha   90.00
_cell.angle_beta   90.00
_cell.angle_gamma   90.00
#
_symmetry.space_group_name_H-M   'P 1'
#
loop_
_entity.id
_entity.type
_entity.pdbx_description
1 polymer ?
#
loop_
_entity_poly.entity_id
_entity_poly.type
_entity_poly.pdbx_seq_one_letter_code
_entity_poly.pdbx_strand_id
1 'polypeptide(L)'
;MPKEHAIRTRVSSSFPPYDTGIELDWRKYLEWNQNDENIEHVDETPNSEYIEQSDKSKAKEHHESKVKRLEHSSTLIFYSDGSKCEDNTADAGVYCLQENKRYFWKLGKHMEVFDTELFDIEKAFKLASSMSH
;
A
#
# COMPACT_ATOMS: atom_id res chain seq x y z
N MET A 1 -23.36 -16.19 -2.12
CA MET A 1 -23.48 -14.80 -2.59
C MET A 1 -22.35 -14.02 -1.93
N PRO A 2 -21.27 -13.65 -2.64
CA PRO A 2 -20.22 -12.81 -2.08
C PRO A 2 -20.78 -11.39 -1.89
N LYS A 3 -20.54 -10.78 -0.73
CA LYS A 3 -20.85 -9.37 -0.50
C LYS A 3 -19.79 -8.55 -1.23
N GLU A 4 -20.18 -7.85 -2.30
CA GLU A 4 -19.30 -6.91 -2.97
C GLU A 4 -19.18 -5.65 -2.12
N HIS A 5 -17.96 -5.34 -1.69
CA HIS A 5 -17.63 -4.08 -1.02
C HIS A 5 -17.22 -3.06 -2.10
N ALA A 6 -17.93 -1.94 -2.17
CA ALA A 6 -17.63 -0.88 -3.13
C ALA A 6 -16.24 -0.30 -2.87
N ILE A 7 -15.39 -0.28 -3.90
CA ILE A 7 -14.08 0.40 -3.86
C ILE A 7 -14.36 1.91 -3.91
N ARG A 8 -14.18 2.60 -2.77
CA ARG A 8 -14.28 4.07 -2.70
C ARG A 8 -13.15 4.72 -3.51
N THR A 9 -13.49 5.49 -4.54
CA THR A 9 -12.54 6.32 -5.29
C THR A 9 -12.20 7.59 -4.51
N ARG A 10 -10.91 7.82 -4.24
CA ARG A 10 -10.42 9.01 -3.52
C ARG A 10 -10.17 10.17 -4.50
N VAL A 11 -10.53 11.39 -4.11
CA VAL A 11 -10.12 12.62 -4.78
C VAL A 11 -8.78 13.10 -4.23
N SER A 12 -7.87 13.58 -5.08
CA SER A 12 -6.50 13.97 -4.68
C SER A 12 -6.43 15.01 -3.55
N SER A 13 -7.49 15.78 -3.34
CA SER A 13 -7.59 16.81 -2.31
C SER A 13 -7.87 16.29 -0.90
N SER A 14 -8.21 15.00 -0.75
CA SER A 14 -8.37 14.37 0.57
C SER A 14 -7.09 13.80 1.14
N PHE A 15 -5.98 13.86 0.40
CA PHE A 15 -4.67 13.51 0.92
C PHE A 15 -4.08 14.71 1.69
N PRO A 16 -3.58 14.52 2.92
CA PRO A 16 -2.96 15.62 3.66
C PRO A 16 -1.74 16.16 2.87
N PRO A 17 -1.50 17.48 2.88
CA PRO A 17 -0.32 18.05 2.27
C PRO A 17 0.93 17.50 2.97
N TYR A 18 1.80 16.87 2.19
CA TYR A 18 3.12 16.44 2.64
C TYR A 18 4.01 17.67 2.74
N ASP A 19 3.96 18.36 3.87
CA ASP A 19 5.11 19.17 4.24
C ASP A 19 5.26 19.29 5.75
N THR A 20 6.51 19.17 6.18
CA THR A 20 7.03 19.16 7.55
C THR A 20 6.78 17.86 8.34
N GLY A 21 7.85 17.29 8.90
CA GLY A 21 7.91 16.00 9.59
C GLY A 21 7.02 15.88 10.83
N ILE A 22 5.71 15.87 10.62
CA ILE A 22 4.67 15.77 11.62
C ILE A 22 4.29 14.29 11.75
N GLU A 23 4.40 13.79 12.97
CA GLU A 23 3.82 12.51 13.41
C GLU A 23 2.35 12.46 12.98
N LEU A 24 1.99 11.49 12.13
CA LEU A 24 0.64 11.29 11.64
C LEU A 24 -0.32 11.09 12.83
N ASP A 25 -1.20 12.06 13.07
CA ASP A 25 -2.26 11.93 14.06
C ASP A 25 -3.37 11.00 13.52
N TRP A 26 -3.20 9.71 13.81
CA TRP A 26 -4.10 8.63 13.42
C TRP A 26 -5.55 8.84 13.85
N ARG A 27 -5.81 9.62 14.91
CA ARG A 27 -7.18 9.86 15.42
C ARG A 27 -8.05 10.61 14.41
N LYS A 28 -7.45 11.45 13.56
CA LYS A 28 -8.18 12.22 12.54
C LYS A 28 -8.76 11.37 11.41
N TYR A 29 -8.23 10.17 11.20
CA TYR A 29 -8.66 9.28 10.12
C TYR A 29 -9.68 8.23 10.56
N LEU A 30 -9.91 8.10 11.87
CA LEU A 30 -10.96 7.24 12.44
C LEU A 30 -12.38 7.81 12.26
N GLU A 31 -12.52 9.13 12.12
CA GLU A 31 -13.82 9.81 11.98
C GLU A 31 -14.47 9.64 10.58
N TRP A 32 -13.72 9.11 9.60
CA TRP A 32 -14.19 8.92 8.22
C TRP A 32 -15.16 7.74 8.03
N ASN A 33 -15.41 6.97 9.08
CA ASN A 33 -16.21 5.74 9.05
C ASN A 33 -17.71 5.95 9.37
N GLN A 34 -18.22 7.18 9.50
CA GLN A 34 -19.56 7.40 10.07
C GLN A 34 -20.66 8.01 9.17
N ASN A 35 -20.43 8.31 7.89
CA ASN A 35 -21.48 8.90 7.04
C ASN A 35 -21.83 8.01 5.84
N ASP A 36 -22.67 7.00 6.05
CA ASP A 36 -23.26 6.14 5.01
C ASP A 36 -24.80 6.34 4.93
N GLU A 37 -25.28 7.59 4.86
CA GLU A 37 -26.69 7.87 4.57
C GLU A 37 -26.80 8.85 3.40
N ASN A 38 -27.32 8.35 2.27
CA ASN A 38 -27.71 9.04 1.02
C ASN A 38 -26.65 9.09 -0.10
N ILE A 39 -26.59 8.04 -0.93
CA ILE A 39 -26.11 8.16 -2.32
C ILE A 39 -27.13 7.46 -3.24
N GLU A 40 -27.83 8.27 -4.03
CA GLU A 40 -28.75 7.82 -5.09
C GLU A 40 -27.99 7.07 -6.20
N HIS A 41 -28.64 6.05 -6.75
CA HIS A 41 -28.09 5.17 -7.79
C HIS A 41 -27.97 5.90 -9.14
N VAL A 42 -26.76 5.94 -9.68
CA VAL A 42 -26.52 6.23 -11.10
C VAL A 42 -25.82 5.01 -11.70
N ASP A 43 -26.51 4.34 -12.61
CA ASP A 43 -26.04 3.17 -13.36
C ASP A 43 -24.95 3.58 -14.36
N GLU A 44 -23.71 3.16 -14.10
CA GLU A 44 -22.68 3.08 -15.15
C GLU A 44 -21.98 1.72 -15.09
N THR A 45 -22.15 0.93 -16.15
CA THR A 45 -21.53 -0.38 -16.37
C THR A 45 -20.00 -0.28 -16.41
N PRO A 46 -19.23 -1.11 -15.66
CA PRO A 46 -17.78 -1.05 -15.70
C PRO A 46 -17.25 -1.81 -16.92
N ASN A 47 -16.62 -1.07 -17.84
CA ASN A 47 -15.83 -1.62 -18.92
C ASN A 47 -14.54 -2.20 -18.31
N SER A 48 -14.54 -3.51 -18.01
CA SER A 48 -13.36 -4.23 -17.51
C SER A 48 -12.30 -4.31 -18.61
N GLU A 49 -11.35 -3.38 -18.64
CA GLU A 49 -10.16 -3.46 -19.50
C GLU A 49 -9.31 -4.68 -19.09
N TYR A 50 -9.32 -5.70 -19.96
CA TYR A 50 -8.49 -6.88 -19.81
C TYR A 50 -7.03 -6.49 -20.14
N ILE A 51 -6.19 -6.34 -19.11
CA ILE A 51 -4.74 -6.13 -19.32
C ILE A 51 -4.14 -7.44 -19.85
N GLU A 52 -3.63 -7.42 -21.08
CA GLU A 52 -3.03 -8.60 -21.69
C GLU A 52 -1.82 -9.09 -20.88
N GLN A 53 -1.63 -10.41 -20.81
CA GLN A 53 -0.48 -11.03 -20.16
C GLN A 53 0.86 -10.57 -20.77
N SER A 54 0.84 -10.20 -22.06
CA SER A 54 1.99 -9.64 -22.78
C SER A 54 2.50 -8.33 -22.12
N ASP A 55 1.61 -7.55 -21.52
CA ASP A 55 1.94 -6.27 -20.91
C ASP A 55 2.52 -6.43 -19.51
N LYS A 56 2.06 -7.43 -18.73
CA LYS A 56 2.66 -7.76 -17.43
C LYS A 56 4.09 -8.29 -17.57
N SER A 57 4.33 -9.13 -18.59
CA SER A 57 5.68 -9.64 -18.87
C SER A 57 6.64 -8.50 -19.25
N LYS A 58 6.20 -7.59 -20.13
CA LYS A 58 6.98 -6.39 -20.48
C LYS A 58 7.23 -5.49 -19.27
N ALA A 59 6.22 -5.26 -18.43
CA ALA A 59 6.36 -4.47 -17.22
C ALA A 59 7.38 -5.07 -16.25
N LYS A 60 7.35 -6.41 -16.09
CA LYS A 60 8.34 -7.15 -15.30
C LYS A 60 9.75 -6.98 -15.85
N GLU A 61 9.97 -7.23 -17.16
CA GLU A 61 11.30 -7.08 -17.79
C GLU A 61 11.85 -5.67 -17.64
N HIS A 62 11.00 -4.66 -17.80
CA HIS A 62 11.37 -3.27 -17.61
C HIS A 62 11.74 -2.97 -16.16
N HIS A 63 10.95 -3.48 -15.20
CA HIS A 63 11.24 -3.35 -13.77
C HIS A 63 12.57 -4.02 -13.39
N GLU A 64 12.80 -5.26 -13.80
CA GLU A 64 14.05 -5.97 -13.56
C GLU A 64 15.25 -5.21 -14.11
N SER A 65 15.13 -4.68 -15.33
CA SER A 65 16.17 -3.86 -15.94
C SER A 65 16.43 -2.57 -15.16
N LYS A 66 15.38 -1.93 -14.63
CA LYS A 66 15.49 -0.74 -13.79
C LYS A 66 16.18 -1.07 -12.47
N VAL A 67 15.81 -2.16 -11.82
CA VAL A 67 16.40 -2.61 -10.55
C VAL A 67 17.88 -2.93 -10.72
N LYS A 68 18.28 -3.66 -11.77
CA LYS A 68 19.70 -3.96 -12.06
C LYS A 68 20.56 -2.70 -12.24
N ARG A 69 20.01 -1.65 -12.84
CA ARG A 69 20.72 -0.36 -12.95
C ARG A 69 20.89 0.32 -11.59
N LEU A 70 19.92 0.17 -10.69
CA LEU A 70 19.94 0.74 -9.36
C LEU A 70 20.79 -0.07 -8.37
N GLU A 71 21.01 -1.37 -8.59
CA GLU A 71 21.93 -2.20 -7.78
C GLU A 71 23.36 -1.65 -7.74
N HIS A 72 23.78 -0.94 -8.80
CA HIS A 72 25.10 -0.31 -8.89
C HIS A 72 25.15 1.12 -8.30
N SER A 73 24.04 1.58 -7.74
CA SER A 73 23.92 2.90 -7.10
C SER A 73 23.83 2.75 -5.58
N SER A 74 24.17 3.80 -4.82
CA SER A 74 23.94 3.86 -3.37
C SER A 74 22.46 4.01 -2.98
N THR A 75 21.55 3.59 -3.86
CA THR A 75 20.10 3.66 -3.65
C THR A 75 19.64 2.44 -2.86
N LEU A 76 18.85 2.66 -1.81
CA LEU A 76 18.15 1.59 -1.10
C LEU A 76 16.82 1.28 -1.78
N ILE A 77 16.48 -0.01 -1.89
CA ILE A 77 15.25 -0.49 -2.53
C ILE A 77 14.52 -1.37 -1.52
N PHE A 78 13.32 -0.95 -1.16
CA PHE A 78 12.42 -1.69 -0.29
C PHE A 78 11.16 -2.05 -1.07
N TYR A 79 10.70 -3.28 -0.89
CA TYR A 79 9.38 -3.73 -1.29
C TYR A 79 8.57 -3.90 -0.02
N SER A 80 7.43 -3.23 0.08
CA SER A 80 6.53 -3.35 1.21
C SER A 80 5.18 -3.87 0.75
N ASP A 81 4.53 -4.67 1.59
CA ASP A 81 3.21 -5.23 1.30
C ASP A 81 2.46 -5.56 2.60
N GLY A 82 1.17 -5.26 2.56
CA GLY A 82 0.25 -5.34 3.68
C GLY A 82 -0.87 -6.29 3.31
N SER A 83 -1.19 -7.23 4.21
CA SER A 83 -2.19 -8.25 3.92
C SER A 83 -3.16 -8.43 5.08
N LYS A 84 -4.38 -8.86 4.75
CA LYS A 84 -5.39 -9.31 5.72
C LYS A 84 -5.95 -10.64 5.25
N CYS A 85 -5.81 -11.66 6.07
CA CYS A 85 -6.34 -12.98 5.82
C CYS A 85 -7.85 -13.05 6.06
N GLU A 86 -8.50 -14.10 5.56
CA GLU A 86 -9.94 -14.33 5.72
C GLU A 86 -10.38 -14.46 7.19
N ASP A 87 -9.48 -14.85 8.09
CA ASP A 87 -9.71 -14.90 9.53
C ASP A 87 -9.56 -13.52 10.23
N ASN A 88 -9.54 -12.45 9.43
CA ASN A 88 -9.29 -11.05 9.77
C ASN A 88 -7.91 -10.78 10.38
N THR A 89 -6.99 -11.74 10.42
CA THR A 89 -5.62 -11.45 10.86
C THR A 89 -4.91 -10.61 9.82
N ALA A 90 -4.29 -9.53 10.28
CA ALA A 90 -3.60 -8.59 9.42
C ALA A 90 -2.10 -8.61 9.72
N ASP A 91 -1.30 -8.67 8.66
CA ASP A 91 0.15 -8.76 8.70
C ASP A 91 0.76 -7.73 7.74
N ALA A 92 1.97 -7.27 8.05
CA ALA A 92 2.73 -6.33 7.24
C ALA A 92 4.15 -6.87 7.00
N GLY A 93 4.68 -6.64 5.80
CA GLY A 93 5.99 -7.12 5.38
C GLY A 93 6.81 -6.05 4.67
N VAL A 94 8.12 -6.05 4.91
CA VAL A 94 9.08 -5.25 4.16
C VAL A 94 10.27 -6.12 3.78
N TYR A 95 10.67 -6.07 2.51
CA TYR A 95 11.88 -6.70 1.99
C TYR A 95 12.88 -5.64 1.53
N CYS A 96 14.08 -5.68 2.11
CA CYS A 96 15.22 -4.89 1.67
C CYS A 96 16.02 -5.69 0.65
N LEU A 97 16.12 -5.16 -0.58
CA LEU A 97 16.81 -5.85 -1.67
C LEU A 97 18.32 -5.95 -1.42
N GLN A 98 18.95 -4.86 -0.98
CA GLN A 98 20.41 -4.74 -0.82
C GLN A 98 20.96 -5.70 0.24
N GLU A 99 20.24 -5.85 1.35
CA GLU A 99 20.63 -6.79 2.42
C GLU A 99 20.06 -8.20 2.23
N ASN A 100 19.23 -8.40 1.20
CA ASN A 100 18.42 -9.60 1.01
C ASN A 100 17.68 -10.01 2.31
N LYS A 101 17.09 -9.02 3.00
CA LYS A 101 16.52 -9.20 4.35
C LYS A 101 15.05 -8.90 4.38
N ARG A 102 14.29 -9.73 5.10
CA ARG A 102 12.84 -9.62 5.27
C ARG A 102 12.49 -9.24 6.70
N TYR A 103 11.50 -8.38 6.83
CA TYR A 103 10.94 -7.92 8.09
C TYR A 103 9.43 -8.15 8.04
N PHE A 104 8.86 -8.66 9.13
CA PHE A 104 7.44 -9.01 9.22
C PHE A 104 6.86 -8.61 10.56
N TRP A 105 5.62 -8.14 10.55
CA TRP A 105 4.87 -7.75 11.74
C TRP A 105 3.48 -8.34 11.71
N LYS A 106 3.06 -8.89 12.85
CA LYS A 106 1.68 -9.32 13.08
C LYS A 106 0.91 -8.19 13.73
N LEU A 107 -0.09 -7.66 13.04
CA LEU A 107 -0.85 -6.47 13.46
C LEU A 107 -2.16 -6.82 14.16
N GLY A 108 -2.57 -8.10 14.07
CA GLY A 108 -3.74 -8.62 14.76
C GLY A 108 -5.03 -8.42 13.97
N LYS A 109 -6.17 -8.55 14.64
CA LYS A 109 -7.48 -8.68 13.97
C LYS A 109 -8.24 -7.37 13.72
N HIS A 110 -7.79 -6.29 14.35
CA HIS A 110 -8.51 -5.02 14.35
C HIS A 110 -8.00 -4.04 13.31
N MET A 111 -7.02 -4.45 12.49
CA MET A 111 -6.40 -3.59 11.49
C MET A 111 -7.10 -3.77 10.15
N GLU A 112 -7.35 -2.67 9.45
CA GLU A 112 -7.82 -2.71 8.06
C GLU A 112 -6.66 -2.91 7.09
N VAL A 113 -6.93 -3.44 5.89
CA VAL A 113 -5.89 -3.68 4.86
C VAL A 113 -5.13 -2.40 4.53
N PHE A 114 -5.83 -1.27 4.40
CA PHE A 114 -5.17 0.00 4.10
C PHE A 114 -4.27 0.48 5.24
N ASP A 115 -4.62 0.16 6.49
CA ASP A 115 -3.78 0.50 7.64
C ASP A 115 -2.53 -0.39 7.70
N THR A 116 -2.64 -1.66 7.27
CA THR A 116 -1.47 -2.56 7.17
C THR A 116 -0.51 -2.12 6.07
N GLU A 117 -1.03 -1.72 4.90
CA GLU A 117 -0.23 -1.13 3.82
C GLU A 117 0.49 0.13 4.27
N LEU A 118 -0.23 1.08 4.92
CA LEU A 118 0.42 2.31 5.37
C LEU A 118 1.46 2.05 6.47
N PHE A 119 1.20 1.08 7.34
CA PHE A 119 2.16 0.65 8.34
C PHE A 119 3.44 0.08 7.71
N ASP A 120 3.35 -0.77 6.69
CA ASP A 120 4.54 -1.34 6.05
C ASP A 120 5.41 -0.27 5.37
N ILE A 121 4.78 0.73 4.75
CA ILE A 121 5.47 1.87 4.13
C ILE A 121 6.21 2.66 5.21
N GLU A 122 5.54 2.94 6.33
CA GLU A 122 6.16 3.62 7.47
C GLU A 122 7.38 2.84 8.00
N LYS A 123 7.29 1.50 8.09
CA LYS A 123 8.42 0.66 8.49
C LYS A 123 9.55 0.67 7.49
N ALA A 124 9.26 0.67 6.19
CA ALA A 124 10.29 0.77 5.15
C ALA A 124 11.11 2.06 5.30
N PHE A 125 10.45 3.19 5.54
CA PHE A 125 11.14 4.47 5.79
C PHE A 125 11.99 4.47 7.06
N LYS A 126 11.48 3.90 8.17
CA LYS A 126 12.24 3.79 9.42
C LYS A 126 13.48 2.91 9.24
N LEU A 127 13.36 1.80 8.52
CA LEU A 127 14.48 0.93 8.18
C LEU A 127 15.50 1.66 7.31
N ALA A 128 15.06 2.32 6.23
CA ALA A 128 15.94 3.10 5.36
C ALA A 128 16.74 4.17 6.11
N SER A 129 16.07 4.87 7.04
CA SER A 129 16.70 5.90 7.88
C SER A 129 17.78 5.32 8.78
N SER A 130 17.57 4.13 9.34
CA SER A 130 18.56 3.46 10.21
C SER A 130 19.81 2.97 9.48
N MET A 131 19.73 2.81 8.16
CA MET A 131 20.80 2.28 7.30
C MET A 131 21.62 3.36 6.61
N SER A 132 21.23 4.63 6.75
CA SER A 132 21.87 5.79 6.11
C SER A 132 22.97 6.41 6.99
N HIS A 133 23.59 5.63 7.88
CA HIS A 133 24.66 6.04 8.80
C HIS A 133 26.02 5.49 8.43
#